data_AF-A0A2E3NKT0-F1
#
_entry.id   AF-A0A2E3NKT0-F1
#
_cell.length_a   1.000
_cell.length_b   1.000
_cell.length_c   1.000
_cell.angle_alpha   90.00
_cell.angle_beta   90.00
_cell.angle_gamma   90.00
#
_symmetry.space_group_name_H-M   'P 1'
#
loop_
_entity.id
_entity.type
_entity.pdbx_description
1 polymer ?
#
loop_
_entity_poly.entity_id
_entity_poly.type
_entity_poly.pdbx_seq_one_letter_code
_entity_poly.pdbx_strand_id
1 'polypeptide(L)'
;MSVQAGDGLYCTPRDDYGPYSEVEIGFPSEREECIMPYCEDPTQPTDTVYAYVPTQFVTYIIAKHGGMVSGGLPNGIFMNKFTAKHDE
;
A
#
# COMPACT_ATOMS: atom_id res chain seq x y z
N MET A 1 4.65 -4.48 -5.72
CA MET A 1 3.28 -4.11 -5.31
C MET A 1 2.92 -2.76 -5.90
N SER A 2 1.68 -2.58 -6.31
CA SER A 2 1.07 -1.27 -6.62
C SER A 2 0.16 -0.83 -5.48
N VAL A 3 0.05 0.48 -5.25
CA VAL A 3 -0.91 1.08 -4.31
C VAL A 3 -1.73 2.09 -5.09
N GLN A 4 -3.04 1.92 -5.12
CA GLN A 4 -3.93 2.70 -5.98
C GLN A 4 -5.24 3.07 -5.27
N ALA A 5 -5.81 4.20 -5.66
CA ALA A 5 -7.07 4.73 -5.14
C ALA A 5 -7.73 5.61 -6.22
N GLY A 6 -9.06 5.61 -6.27
CA GLY A 6 -9.87 6.24 -7.32
C GLY A 6 -11.33 5.80 -7.23
N ASP A 7 -12.23 6.49 -7.92
CA ASP A 7 -13.69 6.19 -7.92
C ASP A 7 -14.00 4.70 -8.22
N GLY A 8 -13.24 4.11 -9.14
CA GLY A 8 -13.37 2.72 -9.58
C GLY A 8 -12.66 1.66 -8.73
N LEU A 9 -11.89 2.05 -7.70
CA LEU A 9 -10.97 1.17 -6.99
C LEU A 9 -11.45 0.83 -5.57
N TYR A 10 -10.86 -0.19 -4.95
CA TYR A 10 -11.16 -0.57 -3.57
C TYR A 10 -10.49 0.37 -2.55
N CYS A 11 -11.00 1.59 -2.42
CA CYS A 11 -10.48 2.60 -1.50
C CYS A 11 -11.58 3.34 -0.73
N THR A 12 -11.19 4.06 0.33
CA THR A 12 -12.09 4.92 1.12
C THR A 12 -11.46 6.31 1.27
N PRO A 13 -12.11 7.40 0.79
CA PRO A 13 -13.31 7.40 -0.04
C PRO A 13 -13.06 6.81 -1.44
N ARG A 14 -14.13 6.42 -2.14
CA ARG A 14 -14.09 6.06 -3.56
C ARG A 14 -14.28 7.32 -4.40
N ASP A 15 -13.20 8.06 -4.56
CA ASP A 15 -13.11 9.25 -5.42
C ASP A 15 -11.66 9.43 -5.91
N ASP A 16 -11.43 10.40 -6.79
CA ASP A 16 -10.11 10.66 -7.38
C ASP A 16 -9.26 11.70 -6.60
N TYR A 17 -9.69 12.11 -5.40
CA TYR A 17 -9.08 13.22 -4.66
C TYR A 17 -8.46 12.81 -3.32
N GLY A 18 -9.14 11.97 -2.54
CA GLY A 18 -8.76 11.65 -1.18
C GLY A 18 -8.89 12.84 -0.21
N PRO A 19 -8.24 12.82 0.98
CA PRO A 19 -7.28 11.81 1.44
C PRO A 19 -7.93 10.45 1.69
N TYR A 20 -7.18 9.39 1.43
CA TYR A 20 -7.65 8.02 1.59
C TYR A 20 -7.28 7.45 2.96
N SER A 21 -8.23 6.78 3.61
CA SER A 21 -8.00 5.96 4.82
C SER A 21 -7.70 4.50 4.47
N GLU A 22 -8.20 4.04 3.32
CA GLU A 22 -8.02 2.68 2.81
C GLU A 22 -7.77 2.74 1.30
N VAL A 23 -6.96 1.81 0.78
CA VAL A 23 -6.51 1.78 -0.61
C VAL A 23 -6.46 0.35 -1.15
N GLU A 24 -6.41 0.21 -2.47
CA GLU A 24 -6.21 -1.08 -3.11
C GLU A 24 -4.71 -1.36 -3.27
N ILE A 25 -4.27 -2.56 -2.87
CA ILE A 25 -2.92 -3.06 -3.14
C ILE A 25 -3.00 -4.17 -4.17
N GLY A 26 -2.13 -4.12 -5.17
CA GLY A 26 -2.10 -5.13 -6.24
C GLY A 26 -0.74 -5.81 -6.35
N PHE A 27 -0.76 -7.12 -6.64
CA PHE A 27 0.37 -7.91 -7.12
C PHE A 27 1.66 -7.67 -6.31
N PRO A 28 1.68 -7.96 -4.99
CA PRO A 28 2.90 -7.87 -4.22
C PRO A 28 3.92 -8.92 -4.71
N SER A 29 5.21 -8.60 -4.62
CA SER A 29 6.28 -9.51 -5.08
C SER A 29 6.51 -10.69 -4.12
N GLU A 30 6.03 -10.56 -2.88
CA GLU A 30 6.03 -11.60 -1.87
C GLU A 30 4.78 -11.50 -1.00
N ARG A 31 4.47 -12.57 -0.27
CA ARG A 31 3.31 -12.63 0.62
C ARG A 31 3.51 -11.73 1.85
N GLU A 32 2.56 -10.85 2.11
CA GLU A 32 2.56 -9.96 3.28
C GLU A 32 1.46 -10.33 4.28
N GLU A 33 1.83 -11.00 5.37
CA GLU A 33 0.88 -11.50 6.38
C GLU A 33 0.01 -10.40 6.99
N CYS A 34 0.54 -9.18 7.15
CA CYS A 34 -0.20 -8.07 7.74
C CYS A 34 -1.39 -7.59 6.89
N ILE A 35 -1.41 -7.89 5.59
CA ILE A 35 -2.50 -7.52 4.69
C ILE A 35 -3.29 -8.72 4.17
N MET A 36 -2.93 -9.96 4.52
CA MET A 36 -3.67 -11.16 4.12
C MET A 36 -5.18 -11.14 4.42
N PRO A 37 -5.68 -10.51 5.49
CA PRO A 37 -7.12 -10.37 5.72
C PRO A 37 -7.88 -9.60 4.62
N TYR A 38 -7.18 -8.83 3.79
CA TYR A 38 -7.73 -8.01 2.70
C TYR A 38 -7.58 -8.66 1.32
N CYS A 39 -6.93 -9.83 1.25
CA CYS A 39 -6.59 -10.53 0.01
C CYS A 39 -7.84 -11.10 -0.68
N GLU A 40 -8.04 -10.78 -1.97
CA GLU A 40 -9.18 -11.28 -2.75
C GLU A 40 -9.03 -12.77 -3.10
N ASP A 41 -7.82 -13.22 -3.46
CA ASP A 41 -7.49 -14.64 -3.64
C ASP A 41 -6.35 -15.08 -2.72
N PRO A 42 -6.65 -15.58 -1.50
CA PRO A 42 -5.64 -16.07 -0.57
C PRO A 42 -4.80 -17.26 -1.09
N THR A 43 -5.23 -17.94 -2.15
CA THR A 43 -4.49 -19.05 -2.76
C THR A 43 -3.38 -18.56 -3.71
N GLN A 44 -3.50 -17.33 -4.20
CA GLN A 44 -2.53 -16.68 -5.08
C GLN A 44 -2.19 -15.26 -4.58
N PRO A 45 -1.58 -15.13 -3.37
CA PRO A 45 -1.40 -13.84 -2.69
C PRO A 45 -0.50 -12.85 -3.43
N THR A 46 0.35 -13.31 -4.35
CA THR A 46 1.21 -12.43 -5.16
C THR A 46 0.58 -12.08 -6.51
N ASP A 47 -0.54 -12.72 -6.88
CA ASP A 47 -1.22 -12.59 -8.17
C ASP A 47 -2.69 -12.22 -7.99
N THR A 48 -2.94 -11.30 -7.05
CA THR A 48 -4.29 -10.86 -6.70
C THR A 48 -4.28 -9.43 -6.18
N VAL A 49 -5.47 -8.89 -6.00
CA VAL A 49 -5.72 -7.60 -5.38
C VAL A 49 -6.05 -7.78 -3.89
N TYR A 50 -5.79 -6.73 -3.13
CA TYR A 50 -6.09 -6.61 -1.72
C TYR A 50 -6.99 -5.38 -1.56
N ALA A 51 -8.25 -5.61 -1.21
CA ALA A 51 -9.29 -4.59 -1.20
C ALA A 51 -9.33 -3.83 0.13
N TYR A 52 -9.48 -2.50 0.08
CA TYR A 52 -9.68 -1.64 1.26
C TYR A 52 -8.61 -1.83 2.35
N VAL A 53 -7.33 -1.86 1.95
CA VAL A 53 -6.21 -1.97 2.88
C VAL A 53 -5.98 -0.64 3.60
N PRO A 54 -6.00 -0.59 4.94
CA PRO A 54 -5.70 0.63 5.68
C PRO A 54 -4.32 1.19 5.34
N THR A 55 -4.23 2.50 5.12
CA THR A 55 -3.00 3.18 4.68
C THR A 55 -1.81 2.99 5.62
N GLN A 56 -2.06 2.78 6.91
CA GLN A 56 -1.02 2.47 7.90
C GLN A 56 -0.21 1.19 7.56
N PHE A 57 -0.84 0.17 6.95
CA PHE A 57 -0.14 -1.05 6.54
C PHE A 57 0.74 -0.80 5.32
N VAL A 58 0.36 0.11 4.43
CA VAL A 58 1.20 0.52 3.30
C VAL A 58 2.51 1.13 3.81
N THR A 59 2.43 2.10 4.72
CA THR A 59 3.62 2.73 5.32
C THR A 59 4.48 1.68 6.04
N TYR A 60 3.87 0.73 6.76
CA TYR A 60 4.58 -0.35 7.43
C TYR A 60 5.33 -1.27 6.44
N ILE A 61 4.66 -1.77 5.39
CA ILE A 61 5.27 -2.65 4.40
C ILE A 61 6.42 -1.95 3.68
N ILE A 62 6.24 -0.70 3.26
CA ILE A 62 7.31 0.05 2.60
C ILE A 62 8.52 0.22 3.54
N ALA A 63 8.30 0.56 4.81
CA ALA A 63 9.38 0.68 5.79
C ALA A 63 10.09 -0.65 6.06
N LYS A 64 9.32 -1.74 6.21
CA LYS A 64 9.83 -3.12 6.39
C LYS A 64 10.78 -3.53 5.27
N HIS A 65 10.54 -3.06 4.04
CA HIS A 65 11.30 -3.39 2.83
C HIS A 65 12.40 -2.39 2.45
N GLY A 66 12.81 -1.54 3.38
CA GLY A 66 13.92 -0.61 3.15
C GLY A 66 13.52 0.69 2.46
N GLY A 67 12.23 1.00 2.38
CA GLY A 67 11.71 2.27 1.89
C GLY A 67 11.24 2.24 0.44
N MET A 68 10.78 3.41 -0.03
CA MET A 68 10.28 3.60 -1.38
C MET A 68 11.43 3.99 -2.32
N VAL A 69 11.64 3.18 -3.36
CA VAL A 69 12.70 3.43 -4.36
C VAL A 69 12.22 4.39 -5.45
N SER A 70 10.97 4.25 -5.91
CA SER A 70 10.37 5.08 -6.96
C SER A 70 8.84 5.02 -6.91
N GLY A 71 8.17 5.90 -7.67
CA GLY A 71 6.71 5.94 -7.82
C GLY A 71 6.03 7.10 -7.09
N GLY A 72 4.69 7.04 -7.00
CA GLY A 72 3.85 7.93 -6.19
C GLY A 72 2.93 7.13 -5.28
N LEU A 73 2.44 7.76 -4.21
CA LEU A 73 1.45 7.18 -3.31
C LEU A 73 0.17 8.03 -3.34
N PRO A 74 -1.02 7.41 -3.23
CA PRO A 74 -2.26 8.13 -3.04
C PRO A 74 -2.23 9.11 -1.86
N ASN A 75 -3.02 10.20 -1.98
CA ASN A 75 -3.16 11.20 -0.92
C ASN A 75 -3.60 10.55 0.41
N GLY A 76 -2.99 10.95 1.52
CA GLY A 76 -3.30 10.40 2.85
C GLY A 76 -2.37 9.29 3.32
N ILE A 77 -1.46 8.79 2.46
CA ILE A 77 -0.38 7.89 2.89
C ILE A 77 0.85 8.73 3.25
N PHE A 78 1.19 8.74 4.54
CA PHE A 78 2.35 9.46 5.05
C PHE A 78 3.53 8.51 5.22
N MET A 79 4.62 8.80 4.51
CA MET A 79 5.91 8.16 4.73
C MET A 79 6.65 8.95 5.82
N ASN A 80 6.95 8.32 6.95
CA ASN A 80 7.89 8.91 7.89
C ASN A 80 9.22 9.07 7.15
N LYS A 81 9.67 10.31 6.94
CA LYS A 81 11.03 10.60 6.52
C LYS A 81 11.97 10.23 7.68
N PHE A 82 12.21 8.95 7.92
CA PHE A 82 13.46 8.54 8.53
C PHE A 82 14.50 8.74 7.45
N THR A 83 15.05 9.96 7.39
CA THR A 83 16.33 10.19 6.73
C THR A 83 17.32 9.27 7.43
N ALA A 84 17.61 8.12 6.83
CA ALA A 84 18.85 7.43 7.11
C ALA A 84 19.93 8.49 6.81
N LYS A 85 20.56 9.01 7.86
CA LYS A 85 21.86 9.64 7.68
C LYS A 85 22.71 8.56 7.03
N HIS A 86 23.06 8.76 5.76
CA HIS A 86 24.31 8.25 5.27
C HIS A 86 25.38 8.99 6.08
N ASP A 87 25.80 8.37 7.18
CA ASP A 87 27.09 8.68 7.76
C ASP A 87 28.15 8.14 6.80
N GLU A 88 29.12 9.02 6.52
CA GLU A 88 30.24 8.89 5.57
C GLU A 88 31.18 7.71 5.90
#